data_AF-A0A6G3XZI5-F1
#
_entry.id   AF-A0A6G3XZI5-F1
#
_cell.length_a   1.000
_cell.length_b   1.000
_cell.length_c   1.000
_cell.angle_alpha   90.00
_cell.angle_beta   90.00
_cell.angle_gamma   90.00
#
_symmetry.space_group_name_H-M   'P 1'
#
loop_
_entity.id
_entity.type
_entity.pdbx_description
1 polymer ?
#
loop_
_entity_poly.entity_id
_entity_poly.type
_entity_poly.pdbx_seq_one_letter_code
_entity_poly.pdbx_strand_id
1 'polypeptide(L)'
;MTGPLVLIEPYADRLGGHHQRTLVGLALARPGSLVIAPRGVARDTVAALREADAQLVTSPARRPAAALLAASHLAAGLSYAALRAFRSRRWPRFLRRLPHQVTLIARCLAEASALRTARRLEADAEAVVILSASEGLHGAAALLGGLPHLR
;
A
#
# COMPACT_ATOMS: atom_id res chain seq x y z
N MET A 1 19.94 17.09 -10.51
CA MET A 1 19.92 15.78 -9.83
C MET A 1 18.45 15.42 -9.65
N THR A 2 18.02 14.30 -10.21
CA THR A 2 16.66 13.77 -9.98
C THR A 2 16.54 13.37 -8.51
N GLY A 3 15.48 13.81 -7.83
CA GLY A 3 15.24 13.47 -6.43
C GLY A 3 14.89 11.98 -6.27
N PRO A 4 14.90 11.47 -5.04
CA PRO A 4 14.55 10.07 -4.78
C PRO A 4 13.08 9.81 -5.17
N LEU A 5 12.86 8.70 -5.87
CA LEU A 5 11.52 8.22 -6.23
C LEU A 5 11.00 7.31 -5.10
N VAL A 6 9.78 7.55 -4.62
CA VAL A 6 9.14 6.67 -3.64
C VAL A 6 8.14 5.75 -4.34
N LEU A 7 8.33 4.44 -4.19
CA LEU A 7 7.44 3.40 -4.72
C LEU A 7 6.66 2.76 -3.58
N ILE A 8 5.34 2.83 -3.61
CA ILE A 8 4.45 2.28 -2.58
C ILE A 8 3.66 1.12 -3.16
N GLU A 9 3.82 -0.07 -2.57
CA GLU A 9 2.99 -1.24 -2.89
C GLU A 9 2.53 -1.90 -1.59
N PRO A 10 1.31 -1.57 -1.13
CA PRO A 10 0.76 -2.12 0.09
C PRO A 10 0.51 -3.63 0.03
N TYR A 11 0.53 -4.27 -1.14
CA TYR A 11 0.20 -5.68 -1.35
C TYR A 11 1.35 -6.49 -1.95
N ALA A 12 2.59 -6.02 -1.79
CA ALA A 12 3.76 -6.69 -2.36
C ALA A 12 4.04 -8.07 -1.73
N ASP A 13 3.37 -8.37 -0.61
CA ASP A 13 3.37 -9.66 0.08
C ASP A 13 2.63 -10.77 -0.69
N ARG A 14 1.75 -10.40 -1.62
CA ARG A 14 0.99 -11.36 -2.43
C ARG A 14 1.89 -11.99 -3.49
N LEU A 15 2.21 -13.27 -3.30
CA LEU A 15 3.05 -14.06 -4.19
C LEU A 15 2.49 -14.13 -5.62
N GLY A 16 3.38 -14.03 -6.61
CA GLY A 16 3.05 -14.30 -8.02
C GLY A 16 2.29 -13.19 -8.76
N GLY A 17 2.20 -11.99 -8.18
CA GLY A 17 1.48 -10.86 -8.78
C GLY A 17 2.33 -10.00 -9.72
N HIS A 18 1.70 -9.38 -10.72
CA HIS A 18 2.31 -8.35 -11.57
C HIS A 18 2.94 -7.20 -10.75
N HIS A 19 2.38 -6.91 -9.57
CA HIS A 19 2.85 -5.90 -8.62
C HIS A 19 4.35 -6.03 -8.28
N GLN A 20 4.84 -7.25 -8.01
CA GLN A 20 6.24 -7.47 -7.66
C GLN A 20 7.18 -7.18 -8.83
N ARG A 21 6.80 -7.63 -10.04
CA ARG A 21 7.59 -7.39 -11.26
C ARG A 21 7.60 -5.91 -11.64
N THR A 22 6.45 -5.24 -11.55
CA THR A 22 6.35 -3.80 -11.82
C THR A 22 7.18 -3.01 -10.83
N LEU A 23 7.12 -3.35 -9.54
CA LEU A 23 7.88 -2.67 -8.50
C LEU A 23 9.40 -2.84 -8.67
N VAL A 24 9.86 -4.04 -8.99
CA VAL A 24 11.28 -4.29 -9.32
C VAL A 24 11.67 -3.55 -10.60
N GLY A 25 10.84 -3.59 -11.65
CA GLY A 25 11.13 -2.90 -12.90
C GLY A 25 11.26 -1.38 -12.75
N LEU A 26 10.40 -0.76 -11.93
CA LEU A 26 10.48 0.66 -11.60
C LEU A 26 11.72 0.98 -10.75
N ALA A 27 12.05 0.13 -9.79
CA ALA A 27 13.26 0.30 -8.98
C ALA A 27 14.54 0.22 -9.84
N LEU A 28 14.59 -0.71 -10.80
CA LEU A 28 15.71 -0.82 -11.75
C LEU A 28 15.82 0.40 -12.68
N ALA A 29 14.68 0.96 -13.10
CA ALA A 29 14.64 2.16 -13.93
C ALA A 29 15.05 3.43 -13.17
N ARG A 30 14.92 3.42 -11.84
CA ARG A 30 15.25 4.54 -10.93
C ARG A 30 16.00 4.02 -9.70
N PRO A 31 17.31 3.71 -9.83
CA PRO A 31 18.15 3.29 -8.71
C PRO A 31 18.16 4.34 -7.58
N GLY A 32 18.34 3.89 -6.34
CA GLY A 32 18.23 4.76 -5.16
C GLY A 32 16.78 5.10 -4.78
N SER A 33 15.80 4.41 -5.36
CA SER A 33 14.38 4.59 -5.00
C SER A 33 14.07 4.03 -3.60
N LEU A 34 13.14 4.69 -2.90
CA LEU A 34 12.60 4.21 -1.64
C LEU A 34 11.36 3.37 -1.91
N VAL A 35 11.41 2.09 -1.60
CA VAL A 35 10.27 1.17 -1.66
C VAL A 35 9.61 1.05 -0.30
N ILE A 36 8.30 1.31 -0.21
CA ILE A 36 7.50 1.13 1.00
C ILE A 36 6.47 0.03 0.78
N ALA A 37 6.65 -1.09 1.49
CA ALA A 37 5.82 -2.28 1.43
C ALA A 37 5.36 -2.69 2.85
N PRO A 38 4.33 -2.02 3.41
CA PRO A 38 3.96 -2.14 4.82
C PRO A 38 3.43 -3.52 5.25
N ARG A 39 3.09 -4.40 4.29
CA ARG A 39 2.74 -5.80 4.54
C ARG A 39 3.88 -6.79 4.25
N GLY A 40 5.06 -6.27 3.91
CA GLY A 40 6.20 -7.05 3.48
C GLY A 40 6.22 -7.29 1.97
N VAL A 41 7.26 -8.01 1.55
CA VAL A 41 7.57 -8.39 0.17
C VAL A 41 8.03 -9.84 0.16
N ALA A 42 7.87 -10.53 -0.96
CA ALA A 42 8.46 -11.85 -1.13
C ALA A 42 10.00 -11.78 -1.06
N ARG A 43 10.64 -12.84 -0.56
CA ARG A 43 12.11 -12.90 -0.39
C ARG A 43 12.85 -12.63 -1.70
N ASP A 44 12.39 -13.21 -2.80
CA ASP A 44 13.02 -13.01 -4.11
C ASP A 44 12.90 -11.55 -4.57
N THR A 45 11.79 -10.88 -4.23
CA THR A 45 11.61 -9.45 -4.47
C THR A 45 12.56 -8.60 -3.63
N VAL A 46 12.85 -9.00 -2.38
CA VAL A 46 13.85 -8.29 -1.54
C VAL A 46 15.23 -8.33 -2.20
N ALA A 47 15.65 -9.50 -2.70
CA ALA A 47 16.94 -9.65 -3.37
C ALA A 47 17.01 -8.75 -4.62
N ALA A 48 15.98 -8.81 -5.47
CA ALA A 48 15.92 -8.00 -6.69
C ALA A 48 15.88 -6.49 -6.41
N LEU A 49 15.21 -6.04 -5.34
CA LEU A 49 15.22 -4.63 -4.93
C LEU A 49 16.58 -4.18 -4.42
N ARG A 50 17.29 -5.05 -3.70
CA ARG A 50 18.65 -4.76 -3.25
C ARG A 50 19.61 -4.65 -4.42
N GLU A 51 19.47 -5.52 -5.42
CA GLU A 51 20.24 -5.45 -6.68
C GLU A 51 19.96 -4.15 -7.46
N ALA A 52 18.75 -3.62 -7.35
CA ALA A 52 18.36 -2.34 -7.94
C ALA A 52 18.80 -1.09 -7.14
N ASP A 53 19.59 -1.28 -6.06
CA ASP A 53 19.98 -0.22 -5.12
C ASP A 53 18.77 0.52 -4.52
N ALA A 54 17.66 -0.19 -4.32
CA ALA A 54 16.45 0.37 -3.73
C ALA A 54 16.41 0.12 -2.21
N GLN A 55 16.05 1.16 -1.46
CA GLN A 55 15.86 1.04 -0.02
C GLN A 55 14.47 0.49 0.27
N LEU A 56 14.38 -0.64 0.98
CA LEU A 56 13.10 -1.25 1.34
C LEU A 56 12.68 -0.91 2.78
N VAL A 57 11.44 -0.44 2.94
CA VAL A 57 10.79 -0.14 4.21
C VAL A 57 9.51 -0.96 4.34
N THR A 58 9.48 -1.84 5.34
CA THR A 58 8.31 -2.68 5.63
C THR A 58 7.57 -2.27 6.89
N SER A 59 8.15 -1.36 7.68
CA SER A 59 7.57 -0.87 8.93
C SER A 59 7.19 0.61 8.85
N PRO A 60 6.09 1.02 9.50
CA PRO A 60 5.68 2.42 9.53
C PRO A 60 6.65 3.26 10.37
N ALA A 61 7.04 4.43 9.87
CA ALA A 61 8.07 5.25 10.52
C ALA A 61 7.65 5.89 11.86
N ARG A 62 6.34 5.99 12.17
CA ARG A 62 5.81 6.64 13.39
C ARG A 62 4.46 6.09 13.86
N ARG A 63 4.10 6.37 15.12
CA ARG A 63 2.82 5.99 15.75
C ARG A 63 1.57 6.30 14.90
N PRO A 64 1.42 7.47 14.26
CA PRO A 64 0.24 7.75 13.44
C PRO A 64 0.16 6.89 12.17
N ALA A 65 1.30 6.55 11.57
CA ALA A 65 1.35 5.61 10.45
C ALA A 65 1.08 4.17 10.94
N ALA A 66 1.61 3.80 12.10
CA ALA A 66 1.34 2.50 12.71
C ALA A 66 -0.14 2.30 13.06
N ALA A 67 -0.81 3.33 13.59
CA ALA A 67 -2.25 3.29 13.89
C ALA A 67 -3.10 3.06 12.63
N LEU A 68 -2.76 3.73 11.52
CA LEU A 68 -3.43 3.51 10.24
C LEU A 68 -3.22 2.09 9.70
N LEU A 69 -2.00 1.56 9.83
CA LEU A 69 -1.70 0.19 9.43
C LEU A 69 -2.45 -0.84 10.28
N ALA A 70 -2.51 -0.63 11.61
CA ALA A 70 -3.28 -1.46 12.51
C ALA A 70 -4.78 -1.42 12.17
N ALA A 71 -5.34 -0.24 11.90
CA ALA A 71 -6.73 -0.09 11.47
C ALA A 71 -6.99 -0.79 10.12
N SER A 72 -6.04 -0.74 9.18
CA SER A 72 -6.11 -1.49 7.93
C SER A 72 -6.18 -3.01 8.17
N HIS A 73 -5.35 -3.54 9.07
CA HIS A 73 -5.37 -4.97 9.41
C HIS A 73 -6.69 -5.39 10.07
N LEU A 74 -7.22 -4.59 10.99
CA LEU A 74 -8.51 -4.84 11.62
C LEU A 74 -9.66 -4.84 10.60
N ALA A 75 -9.71 -3.82 9.73
CA ALA A 75 -10.73 -3.73 8.69
C ALA A 75 -10.63 -4.91 7.70
N ALA A 76 -9.42 -5.30 7.29
CA ALA A 76 -9.22 -6.46 6.42
C ALA A 76 -9.68 -7.77 7.09
N GLY A 77 -9.37 -7.97 8.38
CA GLY A 77 -9.84 -9.12 9.15
C GLY A 77 -11.36 -9.17 9.28
N LEU A 78 -12.00 -8.03 9.58
CA LEU A 78 -13.45 -7.90 9.63
C LEU A 78 -14.11 -8.20 8.28
N SER A 79 -13.56 -7.67 7.19
CA SER A 79 -14.02 -7.97 5.84
C SER A 79 -13.94 -9.46 5.53
N TYR A 80 -12.82 -10.11 5.85
CA TYR A 80 -12.64 -11.55 5.63
C TYR A 80 -13.65 -12.37 6.43
N ALA A 81 -13.87 -12.04 7.71
CA ALA A 81 -14.86 -12.69 8.54
C ALA A 81 -16.28 -12.50 8.00
N ALA A 82 -16.62 -11.28 7.55
CA ALA A 82 -17.91 -10.97 6.95
C ALA A 82 -18.11 -11.70 5.61
N LEU A 83 -17.10 -11.76 4.74
CA LEU A 83 -17.14 -12.56 3.51
C LEU A 83 -17.44 -14.02 3.83
N ARG A 84 -16.80 -14.59 4.85
CA ARG A 84 -17.02 -15.97 5.28
C ARG A 84 -18.44 -16.19 5.81
N ALA A 85 -18.96 -15.28 6.63
CA ALA A 85 -20.32 -15.35 7.18
C ALA A 85 -21.41 -15.19 6.10
N PHE A 86 -21.17 -14.31 5.11
CA PHE A 86 -22.09 -14.01 4.02
C PHE A 86 -21.83 -14.83 2.74
N ARG A 87 -21.07 -15.93 2.81
CA ARG A 87 -20.88 -16.85 1.67
C ARG A 87 -22.19 -17.49 1.19
N SER A 88 -23.18 -17.61 2.07
CA SER A 88 -24.49 -18.14 1.72
C SER A 88 -25.25 -17.19 0.78
N ARG A 89 -25.85 -17.75 -0.29
CA ARG A 89 -26.71 -16.99 -1.22
C ARG A 89 -28.02 -16.49 -0.59
N ARG A 90 -28.31 -16.87 0.66
CA ARG A 90 -29.53 -16.51 1.39
C ARG A 90 -29.55 -15.06 1.89
N TRP A 91 -28.41 -14.37 1.85
CA TRP A 91 -28.31 -12.99 2.36
C TRP A 91 -28.65 -11.94 1.29
N PRO A 92 -29.34 -10.85 1.67
CA PRO A 92 -29.59 -9.69 0.81
C PRO A 92 -28.33 -9.18 0.11
N ARG A 93 -28.47 -8.71 -1.13
CA ARG A 93 -27.35 -8.23 -1.97
C ARG A 93 -26.53 -7.12 -1.30
N PHE A 94 -27.15 -6.24 -0.52
CA PHE A 94 -26.45 -5.17 0.21
C PHE A 94 -25.46 -5.72 1.25
N LEU A 95 -25.89 -6.70 2.05
CA LEU A 95 -25.02 -7.36 3.05
C LEU A 95 -23.85 -8.11 2.40
N ARG A 96 -24.05 -8.64 1.18
CA ARG A 96 -22.99 -9.27 0.39
C ARG A 96 -21.99 -8.26 -0.20
N ARG A 97 -22.35 -6.98 -0.32
CA ARG A 97 -21.47 -5.90 -0.83
C ARG A 97 -20.69 -5.19 0.27
N LEU A 98 -21.17 -5.19 1.51
CA LEU A 98 -20.49 -4.56 2.64
C LEU A 98 -19.03 -5.00 2.82
N PRO A 99 -18.66 -6.30 2.73
CA PRO A 99 -17.28 -6.70 2.91
C PRO A 99 -16.34 -6.10 1.86
N HIS A 100 -16.85 -5.91 0.63
CA HIS A 100 -16.06 -5.25 -0.41
C HIS A 100 -15.75 -3.80 -0.04
N GLN A 101 -16.73 -3.05 0.46
CA GLN A 101 -16.53 -1.67 0.92
C GLN A 101 -15.52 -1.58 2.08
N VAL A 102 -15.62 -2.50 3.05
CA VAL A 102 -14.65 -2.59 4.15
C VAL A 102 -13.23 -2.91 3.63
N THR A 103 -13.12 -3.74 2.59
CA THR A 103 -11.83 -4.03 1.94
C THR A 103 -11.23 -2.79 1.27
N LEU A 104 -12.07 -1.95 0.65
CA LEU A 104 -11.63 -0.67 0.09
C LEU A 104 -11.15 0.29 1.20
N ILE A 105 -11.85 0.37 2.32
CA ILE A 105 -11.39 1.19 3.46
C ILE A 105 -10.05 0.68 4.01
N ALA A 106 -9.89 -0.64 4.14
CA ALA A 106 -8.62 -1.24 4.57
C ALA A 106 -7.46 -0.88 3.61
N ARG A 107 -7.73 -0.80 2.30
CA ARG A 107 -6.78 -0.31 1.28
C ARG A 107 -6.39 1.14 1.54
N CYS A 108 -7.37 2.04 1.71
CA CYS A 108 -7.12 3.47 1.95
C CYS A 108 -6.20 3.67 3.16
N LEU A 109 -6.45 2.92 4.23
CA LEU A 109 -5.70 3.04 5.48
C LEU A 109 -4.25 2.56 5.34
N ALA A 110 -4.01 1.48 4.57
CA ALA A 110 -2.65 1.00 4.29
C ALA A 110 -1.87 2.01 3.45
N GLU A 111 -2.49 2.56 2.41
CA GLU A 111 -1.89 3.59 1.55
C GLU A 111 -1.59 4.87 2.33
N ALA A 112 -2.53 5.34 3.15
CA ALA A 112 -2.32 6.52 4.00
C ALA A 112 -1.18 6.31 5.02
N SER A 113 -1.04 5.10 5.56
CA SER A 113 0.09 4.73 6.42
C SER A 113 1.43 4.81 5.66
N ALA A 114 1.47 4.27 4.44
CA ALA A 114 2.65 4.29 3.58
C ALA A 114 3.00 5.71 3.15
N LEU A 115 2.02 6.55 2.77
CA LEU A 115 2.22 7.96 2.46
C LEU A 115 2.79 8.75 3.63
N ARG A 116 2.26 8.55 4.85
CA ARG A 116 2.82 9.20 6.05
C ARG A 116 4.25 8.73 6.35
N THR A 117 4.56 7.48 6.01
CA THR A 117 5.92 6.93 6.13
C THR A 117 6.86 7.55 5.09
N ALA A 118 6.41 7.64 3.83
CA ALA A 118 7.14 8.29 2.74
C ALA A 118 7.56 9.71 3.11
N ARG A 119 6.62 10.58 3.49
CA ARG A 119 6.97 11.97 3.86
C ARG A 119 7.98 12.08 5.00
N ARG A 120 7.98 11.10 5.90
CA ARG A 120 8.86 11.16 7.06
C ARG A 120 10.30 10.79 6.69
N LEU A 121 10.45 9.88 5.74
CA LEU A 121 11.75 9.37 5.31
C LEU A 121 12.32 10.21 4.16
N GLU A 122 11.46 10.60 3.23
CA GLU A 122 11.79 11.35 2.02
C GLU A 122 10.79 12.51 1.86
N ALA A 123 11.01 13.59 2.62
CA ALA A 123 10.16 14.77 2.56
C ALA A 123 10.28 15.50 1.22
N ASP A 124 11.45 15.39 0.58
CA ASP A 124 11.81 16.05 -0.69
C ASP A 124 11.78 15.07 -1.88
N ALA A 125 11.00 14.00 -1.77
CA ALA A 125 10.82 13.03 -2.86
C ALA A 125 10.34 13.73 -4.13
N GLU A 126 10.96 13.41 -5.27
CA GLU A 126 10.58 13.96 -6.58
C GLU A 126 9.16 13.54 -6.96
N ALA A 127 8.82 12.28 -6.68
CA ALA A 127 7.50 11.73 -6.90
C ALA A 127 7.23 10.58 -5.93
N VAL A 128 5.94 10.36 -5.64
CA VAL A 128 5.45 9.21 -4.89
C VAL A 128 4.48 8.45 -5.78
N VAL A 129 4.83 7.21 -6.13
CA VAL A 129 4.04 6.33 -6.99
C VAL A 129 3.41 5.25 -6.14
N ILE A 130 2.07 5.22 -6.10
CA ILE A 130 1.31 4.16 -5.46
C ILE A 130 0.83 3.19 -6.54
N LEU A 131 1.23 1.92 -6.44
CA LEU A 131 0.96 0.90 -7.47
C LEU A 131 -0.42 0.24 -7.35
N SER A 132 -1.25 0.65 -6.38
CA SER A 132 -2.63 0.17 -6.21
C SER A 132 -3.62 0.98 -7.08
N ALA A 133 -4.44 0.27 -7.85
CA ALA A 133 -5.24 0.82 -8.94
C ALA A 133 -6.61 1.40 -8.52
N SER A 134 -6.67 2.46 -7.73
CA SER A 134 -7.97 3.10 -7.47
C SER A 134 -7.85 4.61 -7.26
N GLU A 135 -8.36 5.37 -8.22
CA GLU A 135 -8.42 6.84 -8.17
C GLU A 135 -9.15 7.40 -6.94
N GLY A 136 -10.26 6.76 -6.54
CA GLY A 136 -10.99 7.12 -5.31
C GLY A 136 -10.21 6.77 -4.03
N LEU A 137 -9.31 5.80 -4.11
CA LEU A 137 -8.41 5.42 -3.02
C LEU A 137 -7.28 6.44 -2.89
N HIS A 138 -6.75 6.95 -4.02
CA HIS A 138 -5.74 8.01 -4.01
C HIS A 138 -6.25 9.31 -3.39
N GLY A 139 -7.49 9.73 -3.71
CA GLY A 139 -8.11 10.90 -3.08
C GLY A 139 -8.30 10.75 -1.56
N ALA A 140 -8.76 9.58 -1.10
CA ALA A 140 -8.92 9.30 0.32
C ALA A 140 -7.59 9.15 1.05
N ALA A 141 -6.59 8.50 0.44
CA ALA A 141 -5.25 8.34 0.99
C ALA A 141 -4.53 9.69 1.10
N ALA A 142 -4.72 10.59 0.14
CA ALA A 142 -4.25 11.97 0.20
C ALA A 142 -4.85 12.73 1.40
N LEU A 143 -6.19 12.66 1.56
CA LEU A 143 -6.88 13.28 2.70
C LEU A 143 -6.44 12.69 4.05
N LEU A 144 -6.41 11.37 4.18
CA LEU A 144 -6.01 10.68 5.41
C LEU A 144 -4.51 10.84 5.70
N GLY A 145 -3.69 10.94 4.65
CA GLY A 145 -2.27 11.25 4.70
C GLY A 145 -1.96 12.71 5.00
N GLY A 146 -2.93 13.62 4.83
CA GLY A 146 -2.77 15.06 4.96
C GLY A 146 -1.84 15.63 3.88
N LEU A 147 -2.05 15.23 2.62
CA LEU A 147 -1.17 15.54 1.48
C LEU A 147 -1.98 16.03 0.27
N PRO A 148 -1.48 17.04 -0.48
CA PRO A 148 -1.87 17.24 -1.87
C PRO A 148 -1.16 16.18 -2.72
N HIS A 149 -1.89 15.14 -3.14
CA HIS A 149 -1.33 14.13 -4.05
C HIS A 149 -1.51 14.63 -5.48
N LEU A 150 -0.40 14.78 -6.22
CA LEU A 150 -0.47 14.92 -7.67
C LEU A 150 -1.01 13.61 -8.26
N ARG A 151 -1.99 13.76 -9.15
CA ARG A 151 -2.53 12.70 -10.00
C ARG A 151 -1.52 12.30 -11.06
#